data_AF-A7SWS3-F1
#
_entry.id   AF-A7SWS3-F1
#
_cell.length_a   1.000
_cell.length_b   1.000
_cell.length_c   1.000
_cell.angle_alpha   90.00
_cell.angle_beta   90.00
_cell.angle_gamma   90.00
#
_symmetry.space_group_name_H-M   'P 1'
#
loop_
_entity.id
_entity.type
_entity.pdbx_description
1 polymer ?
#
loop_
_entity_poly.entity_id
_entity_poly.type
_entity_poly.pdbx_seq_one_letter_code
_entity_poly.pdbx_strand_id
1 'polypeptide(L)'
;DSDEEETAKAMTYDEKRQLSLDINRLPGPKLGRVVHIIQSREKQLRDSNPDEIEIDFETLAPSTLRELEKYVQSCLRKKHKTPAKK
;
A
#
# COMPACT_ATOMS: atom_id res chain seq x y z
N ASP A 1 -9.76 12.52 16.30
CA ASP A 1 -10.91 11.98 15.55
C ASP A 1 -10.76 11.98 14.04
N SER A 2 -10.28 13.04 13.38
CA SER A 2 -10.32 13.10 11.90
C SER A 2 -9.44 12.07 11.16
N ASP A 3 -8.36 11.55 11.74
CA ASP A 3 -7.49 10.57 11.05
C ASP A 3 -8.17 9.18 10.94
N GLU A 4 -8.95 8.78 11.95
CA GLU A 4 -9.69 7.50 11.92
C GLU A 4 -10.82 7.53 10.89
N GLU A 5 -11.53 8.65 10.76
CA GLU A 5 -12.59 8.84 9.75
C GLU A 5 -12.04 8.77 8.32
N GLU A 6 -10.85 9.32 8.08
CA GLU A 6 -10.18 9.24 6.78
C GLU A 6 -9.74 7.81 6.46
N THR A 7 -9.22 7.07 7.45
CA THR A 7 -8.85 5.65 7.26
C THR A 7 -10.06 4.72 7.14
N ALA A 8 -11.23 5.09 7.65
CA ALA A 8 -12.45 4.30 7.52
C ALA A 8 -13.10 4.44 6.13
N LYS A 9 -12.72 5.46 5.34
CA LYS A 9 -13.32 5.72 4.03
C LYS A 9 -12.93 4.67 3.01
N ALA A 10 -13.93 3.92 2.53
CA ALA A 10 -13.77 2.98 1.43
C ALA A 10 -13.18 3.66 0.18
N MET A 11 -12.32 2.93 -0.54
CA MET A 11 -11.86 3.34 -1.86
C MET A 11 -12.88 2.96 -2.93
N THR A 12 -13.03 3.83 -3.91
CA THR A 12 -13.73 3.53 -5.16
C THR A 12 -12.95 2.52 -6.00
N TYR A 13 -13.61 1.89 -6.96
CA TYR A 13 -12.96 0.94 -7.88
C TYR A 13 -11.79 1.59 -8.63
N ASP A 14 -11.95 2.82 -9.12
CA ASP A 14 -10.87 3.55 -9.79
C ASP A 14 -9.68 3.83 -8.86
N GLU A 15 -9.92 4.18 -7.59
CA GLU A 15 -8.86 4.34 -6.58
C GLU A 15 -8.12 3.01 -6.35
N LYS A 16 -8.84 1.89 -6.18
CA LYS A 16 -8.24 0.55 -6.03
C LYS A 16 -7.39 0.17 -7.25
N ARG A 17 -7.91 0.44 -8.45
CA ARG A 17 -7.20 0.20 -9.72
C ARG A 17 -5.92 1.03 -9.79
N GLN A 18 -5.98 2.31 -9.46
CA GLN A 18 -4.81 3.19 -9.45
C GLN A 18 -3.77 2.72 -8.44
N LEU A 19 -4.21 2.33 -7.24
CA LEU A 19 -3.34 1.80 -6.20
C LEU A 19 -2.60 0.52 -6.66
N SER A 20 -3.30 -0.40 -7.33
CA SER A 20 -2.70 -1.60 -7.92
C SER A 20 -1.59 -1.25 -8.93
N LEU A 21 -1.86 -0.31 -9.85
CA LEU A 21 -0.87 0.16 -10.82
C LEU A 21 0.33 0.81 -10.13
N ASP A 22 0.10 1.62 -9.12
CA ASP A 22 1.16 2.34 -8.42
C ASP A 22 2.02 1.44 -7.53
N ILE A 23 1.44 0.41 -6.91
CA ILE A 23 2.18 -0.66 -6.23
C ILE A 23 3.10 -1.36 -7.21
N ASN A 24 2.60 -1.76 -8.38
CA ASN A 24 3.41 -2.41 -9.43
C ASN A 24 4.59 -1.55 -9.95
N ARG A 25 4.55 -0.22 -9.73
CA ARG A 25 5.62 0.72 -10.10
C ARG A 25 6.68 0.88 -9.01
N LEU A 26 6.50 0.27 -7.85
CA LEU A 26 7.45 0.32 -6.75
C LEU A 26 8.62 -0.66 -6.99
N PRO A 27 9.86 -0.30 -6.59
CA PRO A 27 10.98 -1.23 -6.59
C PRO A 27 10.78 -2.32 -5.53
N GLY A 28 11.40 -3.50 -5.76
CA GLY A 28 11.29 -4.69 -4.89
C GLY A 28 11.37 -4.44 -3.37
N PRO A 29 12.35 -3.66 -2.85
CA PRO A 29 12.43 -3.37 -1.41
C PRO A 29 11.21 -2.61 -0.86
N LYS A 30 10.57 -1.77 -1.68
CA LYS A 30 9.34 -1.06 -1.30
C LYS A 30 8.11 -1.95 -1.43
N LEU A 31 8.10 -2.89 -2.38
CA LEU A 31 7.07 -3.93 -2.46
C LEU A 31 7.07 -4.81 -1.21
N GLY A 32 8.23 -5.21 -0.71
CA GLY A 32 8.31 -5.96 0.57
C GLY A 32 7.68 -5.18 1.75
N ARG A 33 7.76 -3.85 1.74
CA ARG A 33 7.09 -3.03 2.75
C ARG A 33 5.57 -2.97 2.56
N VAL A 34 5.05 -2.99 1.33
CA VAL A 34 3.60 -3.11 1.05
C VAL A 34 3.08 -4.41 1.64
N VAL A 35 3.74 -5.54 1.38
CA VAL A 35 3.38 -6.85 1.94
C VAL A 35 3.35 -6.82 3.47
N HIS A 36 4.38 -6.23 4.09
CA HIS A 36 4.43 -6.11 5.54
C HIS A 36 3.28 -5.26 6.13
N ILE A 37 2.85 -4.19 5.46
CA ILE A 37 1.68 -3.40 5.90
C ILE A 37 0.42 -4.27 5.89
N ILE A 38 0.22 -5.04 4.82
CA ILE A 38 -0.93 -5.95 4.67
C ILE A 38 -0.90 -6.99 5.79
N GLN A 39 0.20 -7.73 5.97
CA GLN A 39 0.31 -8.78 6.99
C GLN A 39 0.14 -8.26 8.43
N SER A 40 0.54 -7.01 8.69
CA SER A 40 0.41 -6.39 10.01
C SER A 40 -1.04 -6.03 10.35
N ARG A 41 -1.84 -5.65 9.35
CA ARG A 41 -3.23 -5.21 9.53
C ARG A 41 -4.26 -6.30 9.27
N GLU A 42 -3.97 -7.21 8.36
CA GLU A 42 -4.85 -8.30 7.93
C GLU A 42 -4.43 -9.62 8.58
N LYS A 43 -5.14 -10.01 9.64
CA LYS A 43 -4.83 -11.22 10.41
C LYS A 43 -4.83 -12.47 9.55
N GLN A 44 -5.70 -12.54 8.54
CA GLN A 44 -5.83 -13.69 7.64
C GLN A 44 -4.63 -13.87 6.69
N LEU A 45 -3.80 -12.83 6.51
CA LEU A 45 -2.62 -12.87 5.62
C LEU A 45 -1.29 -12.91 6.38
N ARG A 46 -1.33 -12.86 7.72
CA ARG A 46 -0.13 -12.73 8.57
C ARG A 46 0.90 -13.84 8.36
N ASP A 47 0.42 -15.07 8.17
CA ASP A 47 1.26 -16.27 8.05
C ASP A 47 1.45 -16.71 6.58
N SER A 48 0.95 -15.92 5.62
CA SER A 48 1.13 -16.18 4.19
C SER A 48 2.58 -15.95 3.75
N ASN A 49 3.02 -16.70 2.75
CA ASN A 49 4.34 -16.51 2.14
C ASN A 49 4.44 -15.09 1.54
N PRO A 50 5.39 -14.24 1.98
CA PRO A 50 5.49 -12.86 1.47
C PRO A 50 5.84 -12.77 -0.02
N ASP A 51 6.44 -13.82 -0.60
CA ASP A 51 6.79 -13.86 -2.02
C ASP A 51 5.62 -14.25 -2.94
N GLU A 52 4.55 -14.84 -2.40
CA GLU A 52 3.40 -15.35 -3.17
C GLU A 52 2.06 -14.67 -2.81
N ILE A 53 2.09 -13.61 -1.99
CA ILE A 53 0.87 -12.97 -1.53
C ILE A 53 0.08 -12.33 -2.68
N GLU A 54 -1.16 -12.78 -2.87
CA GLU A 54 -2.11 -12.14 -3.77
C GLU A 54 -2.83 -11.01 -3.05
N ILE A 55 -2.80 -9.81 -3.63
CA ILE A 55 -3.46 -8.63 -3.05
C ILE A 55 -4.87 -8.52 -3.62
N ASP A 56 -5.85 -8.99 -2.86
CA ASP A 56 -7.27 -8.81 -3.21
C ASP A 56 -7.85 -7.55 -2.55
N PHE A 57 -7.94 -6.46 -3.32
CA PHE A 57 -8.46 -5.17 -2.88
C PHE A 57 -9.97 -5.18 -2.49
N GLU A 58 -10.70 -6.25 -2.78
CA GLU A 58 -12.09 -6.41 -2.32
C GLU A 58 -12.16 -7.02 -0.91
N THR A 59 -11.12 -7.72 -0.47
CA THR A 59 -11.08 -8.38 0.85
C THR A 59 -10.36 -7.56 1.92
N LEU A 60 -9.49 -6.64 1.52
CA LEU A 60 -8.75 -5.78 2.45
C LEU A 60 -9.66 -4.75 3.12
N ALA A 61 -9.40 -4.47 4.41
CA ALA A 61 -10.12 -3.44 5.12
C ALA A 61 -9.86 -2.04 4.51
N PRO A 62 -10.84 -1.12 4.53
CA PRO A 62 -10.66 0.26 4.06
C PRO A 62 -9.44 0.96 4.65
N SER A 63 -9.16 0.73 5.94
CA SER A 63 -8.02 1.31 6.64
C SER A 63 -6.68 0.78 6.17
N THR A 64 -6.62 -0.49 5.75
CA THR A 64 -5.45 -1.08 5.11
C THR A 64 -5.22 -0.46 3.74
N LEU A 65 -6.28 -0.31 2.93
CA LEU A 65 -6.21 0.31 1.62
C LEU A 65 -5.69 1.76 1.70
N ARG A 66 -6.22 2.57 2.63
CA ARG A 66 -5.80 3.95 2.84
C ARG A 66 -4.35 4.05 3.31
N GLU A 67 -3.89 3.15 4.18
CA GLU A 67 -2.49 3.09 4.58
C GLU A 67 -1.56 2.74 3.42
N LEU A 68 -1.96 1.76 2.58
CA LEU A 68 -1.21 1.38 1.38
C LEU A 68 -1.09 2.56 0.42
N GLU A 69 -2.18 3.28 0.14
CA GLU A 69 -2.16 4.48 -0.69
C GLU A 69 -1.20 5.53 -0.14
N LYS A 70 -1.29 5.85 1.15
CA LYS A 70 -0.40 6.84 1.81
C LYS A 70 1.07 6.44 1.66
N TYR A 71 1.40 5.17 1.87
CA TYR A 71 2.74 4.64 1.71
C TYR A 71 3.22 4.72 0.25
N VAL A 72 2.41 4.22 -0.70
CA VAL A 72 2.73 4.18 -2.13
C VAL A 72 2.91 5.59 -2.69
N GLN A 73 2.00 6.51 -2.38
CA GLN A 73 2.12 7.91 -2.77
C GLN A 73 3.40 8.54 -2.18
N SER A 74 3.74 8.28 -0.92
CA SER A 74 5.00 8.77 -0.33
C SER A 74 6.23 8.25 -1.07
N CYS A 75 6.15 7.01 -1.57
CA CYS A 75 7.22 6.35 -2.30
C CYS A 75 7.39 6.90 -3.71
N LEU A 76 6.28 7.24 -4.36
CA LEU A 76 6.26 7.83 -5.70
C LEU A 76 6.64 9.32 -5.68
N ARG A 77 6.18 10.10 -4.69
CA ARG A 77 6.53 11.52 -4.54
C ARG A 77 8.03 11.73 -4.29
N LYS A 78 8.70 10.79 -3.59
CA LYS A 78 10.15 10.85 -3.33
C LYS A 78 11.05 10.59 -4.56
N LYS A 79 10.50 10.23 -5.74
CA LYS A 79 11.30 10.11 -6.98
C LYS A 79 11.90 11.44 -7.49
N HIS A 80 11.56 12.59 -6.91
CA HIS A 80 12.08 13.92 -7.31
C HIS A 80 13.27 14.46 -6.50
N LYS A 81 13.95 13.64 -5.68
CA LYS A 81 15.24 14.05 -5.11
C LYS A 81 16.31 13.05 -5.50
N THR A 82 16.92 13.29 -6.66
CA THR A 82 18.31 12.88 -6.88
C THR A 82 19.15 13.43 -5.72
N PRO A 83 19.90 12.61 -4.96
CA PRO A 83 21.09 13.14 -4.33
C PRO A 83 22.11 13.31 -5.46
N ALA A 84 22.09 14.47 -6.11
CA ALA A 84 23.29 14.94 -6.80
C ALA A 84 24.35 15.20 -5.72
N LYS A 85 25.12 14.17 -5.38
CA LYS A 85 26.33 14.26 -4.57
C LYS A 85 27.26 13.15 -5.06
N LYS A 86 28.52 13.38 -5.41
CA LYS A 86 29.35 14.57 -5.61
C LYS A 86 30.55 14.07 -6.41
#